data_AF-A0A4Q6AJV6-F1
#
_entry.id   AF-A0A4Q6AJV6-F1
#
_cell.length_a   1.000
_cell.length_b   1.000
_cell.length_c   1.000
_cell.angle_alpha   90.00
_cell.angle_beta   90.00
_cell.angle_gamma   90.00
#
_symmetry.space_group_name_H-M   'P 1'
#
loop_
_entity.id
_entity.type
_entity.pdbx_description
1 polymer ?
#
loop_
_entity_poly.entity_id
_entity_poly.type
_entity_poly.pdbx_seq_one_letter_code
_entity_poly.pdbx_strand_id
1 'polypeptide(L)'
;MILTTILIKGFNSVLLMKIESEFNPVMHPFSKLAVAVAPLAIFTSSYAFSQEAQNPQTLQEVKVVGEKADTEELFIKTDESTADRMGRTVKETPQSVSVISQKQFEMQGARSIQDSVRYAAGVNAEPYGTDTRGDYVSIRGAEVGQFRDGLQTIFSANTTQARPSLWGAERVEVLRGPSSLAYGQTSATGLVNVVTKKPQTERKGEVQFELGSYDRHQTSLDLTGGI
;
A
#
# COMPACT_ATOMS: atom_id res chain seq x y z
N MET A 1 1.74 9.41 -19.89
CA MET A 1 2.44 10.52 -19.23
C MET A 1 2.85 10.01 -17.86
N ILE A 2 4.12 9.67 -17.66
CA ILE A 2 4.62 9.10 -16.40
C ILE A 2 4.80 10.27 -15.43
N LEU A 3 3.96 10.35 -14.40
CA LEU A 3 4.12 11.34 -13.34
C LEU A 3 5.15 10.78 -12.35
N THR A 4 6.42 11.17 -12.50
CA THR A 4 7.49 10.76 -11.59
C THR A 4 7.49 11.69 -10.36
N THR A 5 6.86 11.25 -9.26
CA THR A 5 6.92 11.98 -7.99
C THR A 5 8.18 11.58 -7.22
N ILE A 6 9.20 12.46 -7.20
CA ILE A 6 10.43 12.26 -6.40
C ILE A 6 10.24 12.93 -5.03
N LEU A 7 10.03 12.15 -3.99
CA LEU A 7 9.86 12.64 -2.62
C LEU A 7 11.21 12.58 -1.86
N ILE A 8 11.98 13.67 -1.90
CA ILE A 8 13.25 13.80 -1.15
C ILE A 8 12.94 14.35 0.25
N LYS A 9 12.86 13.50 1.28
CA LYS A 9 12.72 13.95 2.68
C LYS A 9 14.07 13.90 3.40
N GLY A 10 14.62 15.08 3.72
CA GLY A 10 15.81 15.24 4.55
C GLY A 10 15.44 15.67 5.97
N PHE A 11 15.41 14.73 6.91
CA PHE A 11 15.71 14.95 8.33
C PHE A 11 16.08 13.59 8.94
N ASN A 12 17.31 13.46 9.42
CA ASN A 12 17.99 12.22 9.87
C ASN A 12 18.29 11.16 8.77
N SER A 13 19.30 11.45 7.94
CA SER A 13 20.17 10.48 7.23
C SER A 13 19.53 9.31 6.44
N VAL A 14 18.30 9.43 5.95
CA VAL A 14 17.65 8.41 5.11
C VAL A 14 17.25 9.02 3.77
N LEU A 15 17.83 8.51 2.67
CA LEU A 15 17.38 8.82 1.31
C LEU A 15 16.37 7.75 0.90
N LEU A 16 15.11 8.13 0.77
CA LEU A 16 14.04 7.29 0.22
C LEU A 16 13.78 7.73 -1.21
N MET A 17 14.00 6.82 -2.17
CA MET A 17 13.57 7.00 -3.55
C MET A 17 12.48 5.97 -3.83
N LYS A 18 11.25 6.47 -4.02
CA LYS A 18 10.05 5.69 -4.35
C LYS A 18 9.59 6.13 -5.74
N ILE A 19 9.50 5.18 -6.67
CA ILE A 19 9.02 5.43 -8.04
C ILE A 19 7.66 4.76 -8.16
N GLU A 20 6.60 5.56 -8.18
CA GLU A 20 5.24 5.12 -8.45
C GLU A 20 4.95 5.31 -9.94
N SER A 21 4.47 4.25 -10.59
CA SER A 21 4.10 4.27 -12.02
C SER A 21 2.63 3.89 -12.16
N GLU A 22 1.76 4.89 -12.34
CA GLU A 22 0.39 4.67 -12.79
C GLU A 22 0.38 4.37 -14.30
N PHE A 23 0.24 3.09 -14.64
CA PHE A 23 0.18 2.68 -16.04
C PHE A 23 -1.28 2.75 -16.53
N ASN A 24 -1.68 3.88 -17.11
CA ASN A 24 -2.99 4.04 -17.75
C ASN A 24 -3.04 3.20 -19.05
N PRO A 25 -3.87 2.13 -19.15
CA PRO A 25 -3.89 1.29 -20.34
C PRO A 25 -4.78 1.93 -21.42
N VAL A 26 -4.27 2.96 -22.11
CA VAL A 26 -4.86 3.34 -23.41
C VAL A 26 -4.29 2.38 -24.45
N MET A 27 -5.05 1.34 -24.74
CA MET A 27 -4.83 0.43 -25.87
C MET A 27 -4.85 1.22 -27.18
N HIS A 28 -3.68 1.50 -27.75
CA HIS A 28 -3.54 1.88 -29.16
C HIS A 28 -2.84 0.74 -29.93
N PRO A 29 -3.45 0.24 -31.02
CA PRO A 29 -2.85 -0.81 -31.83
C PRO A 29 -1.87 -0.23 -32.85
N PHE A 30 -0.74 -0.94 -33.01
CA PHE A 30 0.22 -0.93 -34.13
C PHE A 30 0.83 0.40 -34.62
N SER A 31 2.17 0.50 -34.59
CA SER A 31 2.99 0.39 -35.82
C SER A 31 4.48 0.63 -35.52
N LYS A 32 5.33 -0.15 -36.19
CA LYS A 32 6.80 -0.04 -36.16
C LYS A 32 7.21 1.18 -36.99
N LEU A 33 7.90 2.15 -36.39
CA LEU A 33 8.47 3.29 -37.10
C LEU A 33 9.91 2.95 -37.54
N ALA A 34 10.07 2.67 -38.84
CA ALA A 34 11.36 2.60 -39.50
C ALA A 34 11.76 4.00 -40.01
N VAL A 35 13.06 4.26 -39.93
CA VAL A 35 13.76 5.51 -40.20
C VAL A 35 13.67 5.94 -41.67
N ALA A 36 13.63 7.26 -41.86
CA ALA A 36 13.46 8.01 -43.10
C ALA A 36 14.61 7.89 -44.12
N VAL A 37 14.26 7.85 -45.41
CA VAL A 37 15.01 8.45 -46.54
C VAL A 37 13.98 8.87 -47.61
N ALA A 38 14.04 10.14 -48.04
CA ALA A 38 13.38 10.69 -49.24
C ALA A 38 14.48 11.14 -50.23
N PRO A 39 14.21 11.67 -51.45
CA PRO A 39 12.94 11.83 -52.21
C PRO A 39 13.06 11.44 -53.72
N LEU A 40 11.95 11.26 -54.48
CA LEU A 40 11.74 11.84 -55.83
C LEU A 40 10.39 11.48 -56.54
N ALA A 41 9.79 12.53 -57.13
CA ALA A 41 9.03 12.60 -58.39
C ALA A 41 7.58 12.05 -58.56
N ILE A 42 6.66 13.01 -58.75
CA ILE A 42 5.60 13.16 -59.78
C ILE A 42 4.62 12.00 -59.98
N PHE A 43 3.32 12.24 -59.70
CA PHE A 43 2.21 12.04 -60.66
C PHE A 43 0.88 12.56 -60.07
N THR A 44 0.24 13.49 -60.78
CA THR A 44 -1.12 13.98 -60.56
C THR A 44 -2.13 13.08 -61.28
N SER A 45 -3.19 12.63 -60.60
CA SER A 45 -4.47 12.30 -61.26
C SER A 45 -5.60 12.13 -60.24
N SER A 46 -6.64 12.95 -60.40
CA SER A 46 -7.92 12.94 -59.71
C SER A 46 -8.70 11.64 -59.85
N TYR A 47 -9.34 11.18 -58.77
CA TYR A 47 -10.64 10.48 -58.67
C TYR A 47 -11.02 10.52 -57.17
N ALA A 48 -12.23 10.65 -56.68
CA ALA A 48 -13.55 11.08 -57.12
C ALA A 48 -14.37 11.25 -55.81
N PHE A 49 -15.39 12.09 -55.79
CA PHE A 49 -16.27 12.26 -54.63
C PHE A 49 -16.98 10.93 -54.27
N SER A 50 -16.85 10.49 -53.03
CA SER A 50 -17.79 9.55 -52.40
C SER A 50 -18.63 10.34 -51.40
N GLN A 51 -19.96 10.22 -51.48
CA GLN A 51 -20.88 10.84 -50.53
C GLN A 51 -20.68 10.20 -49.15
N GLU A 52 -20.19 10.98 -48.19
CA GLU A 52 -20.19 10.59 -46.78
C GLU A 52 -21.63 10.74 -46.27
N ALA A 53 -22.29 9.59 -46.05
CA ALA A 53 -23.56 9.53 -45.34
C ALA A 53 -23.39 10.18 -43.96
N GLN A 54 -24.42 10.93 -43.54
CA GLN A 54 -24.44 11.61 -42.24
C GLN A 54 -24.04 10.66 -41.11
N ASN A 55 -22.85 10.92 -40.56
CA ASN A 55 -22.29 10.19 -39.43
C ASN A 55 -23.20 10.43 -38.21
N PRO A 56 -23.77 9.39 -37.57
CA PRO A 56 -24.61 9.58 -36.39
C PRO A 56 -23.76 10.22 -35.29
N GLN A 57 -24.22 11.34 -34.73
CA GLN A 57 -23.52 12.00 -33.63
C GLN A 57 -23.51 11.10 -32.40
N THR A 58 -22.37 10.46 -32.16
CA THR A 58 -22.06 9.80 -30.90
C THR A 58 -21.80 10.87 -29.85
N LEU A 59 -22.63 10.88 -28.80
CA LEU A 59 -22.45 11.78 -27.66
C LEU A 59 -21.10 11.53 -27.00
N GLN A 60 -20.43 12.61 -26.57
CA GLN A 60 -19.16 12.50 -25.84
C GLN A 60 -19.40 11.87 -24.47
N GLU A 61 -18.58 10.88 -24.13
CA GLU A 61 -18.61 10.23 -22.83
C GLU A 61 -18.25 11.22 -21.73
N VAL A 62 -19.17 11.47 -20.81
CA VAL A 62 -18.90 12.29 -19.62
C VAL A 62 -18.30 11.37 -18.55
N LYS A 63 -16.97 11.37 -18.47
CA LYS A 63 -16.25 10.68 -17.41
C LYS A 63 -16.39 11.48 -16.12
N VAL A 64 -17.28 11.03 -15.22
CA VAL A 64 -17.38 11.60 -13.87
C VAL A 64 -16.19 11.10 -13.06
N VAL A 65 -15.17 11.96 -12.92
CA VAL A 65 -14.05 11.73 -12.01
C VAL A 65 -14.41 12.38 -10.68
N GLY A 66 -14.68 11.57 -9.66
CA GLY A 66 -14.77 12.07 -8.29
C GLY A 66 -13.37 12.37 -7.79
N GLU A 67 -13.03 13.66 -7.66
CA GLU A 67 -11.78 14.07 -7.02
C GLU A 67 -11.96 13.97 -5.50
N LYS A 68 -11.34 12.95 -4.91
CA LYS A 68 -11.20 12.83 -3.46
C LYS A 68 -9.84 13.41 -3.09
N ALA A 69 -9.81 14.41 -2.21
CA ALA A 69 -8.58 15.13 -1.88
C ALA A 69 -7.53 14.20 -1.22
N ASP A 70 -6.28 14.22 -1.69
CA ASP A 70 -5.17 13.36 -1.26
C ASP A 70 -4.83 13.41 0.25
N THR A 71 -5.27 14.48 0.93
CA THR A 71 -5.12 14.63 2.39
C THR A 71 -5.95 13.60 3.16
N GLU A 72 -7.03 13.10 2.55
CA GLU A 72 -7.92 12.10 3.14
C GLU A 72 -7.28 10.71 3.21
N GLU A 73 -6.36 10.34 2.32
CA GLU A 73 -5.73 9.01 2.36
C GLU A 73 -4.92 8.74 3.62
N LEU A 74 -4.38 9.79 4.26
CA LEU A 74 -3.55 9.66 5.47
C LEU A 74 -4.35 9.05 6.63
N PHE A 75 -5.64 9.38 6.73
CA PHE A 75 -6.48 9.09 7.89
C PHE A 75 -7.80 8.37 7.56
N ILE A 76 -8.27 8.34 6.31
CA ILE A 76 -9.61 7.79 5.95
C ILE A 76 -9.59 6.31 5.58
N LYS A 77 -8.41 5.69 5.37
CA LYS A 77 -8.33 4.21 5.33
C LYS A 77 -8.69 3.54 6.66
N THR A 78 -8.99 4.33 7.69
CA THR A 78 -9.54 3.93 9.00
C THR A 78 -10.97 3.39 8.90
N ASP A 79 -11.72 3.64 7.83
CA ASP A 79 -13.09 3.10 7.70
C ASP A 79 -13.10 1.59 7.45
N GLU A 80 -12.01 1.01 6.95
CA GLU A 80 -11.88 -0.44 6.73
C GLU A 80 -11.08 -1.08 7.88
N SER A 81 -11.80 -1.53 8.90
CA SER A 81 -11.23 -2.33 9.98
C SER A 81 -11.70 -3.77 9.85
N THR A 82 -10.77 -4.70 9.69
CA THR A 82 -11.04 -6.14 9.78
C THR A 82 -10.95 -6.68 11.20
N ALA A 83 -10.69 -5.78 12.16
CA ALA A 83 -10.40 -6.07 13.53
C ALA A 83 -11.46 -6.94 14.21
N ASP A 84 -12.76 -6.73 13.98
CA ASP A 84 -13.78 -7.51 14.67
C ASP A 84 -14.28 -8.74 13.88
N ARG A 85 -13.65 -9.04 12.74
CA ARG A 85 -14.04 -10.08 11.76
C ARG A 85 -15.48 -9.98 11.23
N MET A 86 -16.15 -8.86 11.45
CA MET A 86 -17.53 -8.63 10.99
C MET A 86 -17.61 -7.59 9.86
N GLY A 87 -16.49 -7.04 9.41
CA GLY A 87 -16.43 -6.07 8.32
C GLY A 87 -17.09 -4.74 8.65
N ARG A 88 -17.17 -4.40 9.94
CA ARG A 88 -17.73 -3.13 10.42
C ARG A 88 -16.67 -2.03 10.36
N THR A 89 -17.13 -0.80 10.17
CA THR A 89 -16.25 0.37 10.23
C THR A 89 -15.73 0.59 11.65
N VAL A 90 -14.62 1.31 11.82
CA VAL A 90 -14.08 1.64 13.16
C VAL A 90 -15.11 2.35 14.05
N LYS A 91 -16.03 3.12 13.44
CA LYS A 91 -17.12 3.80 14.16
C LYS A 91 -18.21 2.86 14.66
N GLU A 92 -18.44 1.76 13.96
CA GLU A 92 -19.46 0.75 14.28
C GLU A 92 -18.94 -0.35 15.21
N THR A 93 -17.61 -0.53 15.27
CA THR A 93 -16.99 -1.48 16.19
C THR A 93 -17.09 -0.96 17.63
N PRO A 94 -17.73 -1.69 18.58
CA PRO A 94 -17.88 -1.28 19.98
C PRO A 94 -16.61 -1.54 20.80
N GLN A 95 -15.44 -1.43 20.18
CA GLN A 95 -14.13 -1.65 20.79
C GLN A 95 -13.18 -0.54 20.34
N SER A 96 -12.18 -0.25 21.17
CA SER A 96 -11.16 0.74 20.82
C SER A 96 -10.17 0.13 19.82
N VAL A 97 -10.33 0.49 18.54
CA VAL A 97 -9.45 0.08 17.44
C VAL A 97 -8.59 1.27 17.00
N SER A 98 -7.33 1.03 16.66
CA SER A 98 -6.49 1.97 15.92
C SER A 98 -6.03 1.31 14.63
N VAL A 99 -6.20 2.00 13.52
CA VAL A 99 -5.72 1.57 12.20
C VAL A 99 -4.53 2.46 11.83
N ILE A 100 -3.39 1.84 11.58
CA ILE A 100 -2.18 2.50 11.10
C ILE A 100 -2.03 2.14 9.62
N SER A 101 -2.21 3.13 8.75
CA SER A 101 -2.14 2.95 7.30
C SER A 101 -0.70 2.79 6.82
N GLN A 102 -0.53 2.20 5.63
CA GLN A 102 0.78 2.13 4.96
C GLN A 102 1.45 3.50 4.82
N LYS A 103 0.70 4.50 4.37
CA LYS A 103 1.18 5.88 4.24
C LYS A 103 1.68 6.43 5.59
N GLN A 104 1.00 6.10 6.68
CA GLN A 104 1.41 6.53 8.02
C GLN A 104 2.74 5.92 8.46
N PHE A 105 2.90 4.60 8.35
CA PHE A 105 4.15 3.96 8.77
C PHE A 105 5.32 4.28 7.83
N GLU A 106 5.06 4.53 6.53
CA GLU A 106 6.07 5.04 5.59
C GLU A 106 6.57 6.44 5.99
N MET A 107 5.66 7.35 6.34
CA MET A 107 6.03 8.69 6.81
C MET A 107 6.79 8.68 8.13
N GLN A 108 6.49 7.72 9.01
CA GLN A 108 7.20 7.52 10.27
C GLN A 108 8.61 6.93 10.06
N GLY A 109 8.93 6.43 8.86
CA GLY A 109 10.15 5.67 8.61
C GLY A 109 10.17 4.35 9.40
N ALA A 110 9.00 3.78 9.68
CA ALA A 110 8.87 2.53 10.40
C ALA A 110 9.42 1.37 9.57
N ARG A 111 10.17 0.47 10.20
CA ARG A 111 10.81 -0.68 9.54
C ARG A 111 10.28 -2.02 10.03
N SER A 112 9.49 -1.99 11.09
CA SER A 112 9.00 -3.17 11.78
C SER A 112 7.59 -2.95 12.31
N ILE A 113 6.92 -4.02 12.72
CA ILE A 113 5.57 -3.92 13.28
C ILE A 113 5.61 -3.09 14.57
N GLN A 114 6.61 -3.28 15.43
CA GLN A 114 6.79 -2.45 16.62
C GLN A 114 6.94 -0.96 16.28
N ASP A 115 7.75 -0.60 15.27
CA ASP A 115 7.93 0.80 14.88
C ASP A 115 6.61 1.44 14.45
N SER A 116 5.81 0.70 13.67
CA SER A 116 4.54 1.20 13.11
C SER A 116 3.51 1.58 14.19
N VAL A 117 3.55 0.91 15.35
CA VAL A 117 2.59 1.13 16.44
C VAL A 117 3.10 2.08 17.52
N ARG A 118 4.28 2.70 17.37
CA ARG A 118 4.85 3.63 18.37
C ARG A 118 3.95 4.80 18.72
N TYR A 119 3.15 5.28 17.76
CA TYR A 119 2.22 6.40 17.95
C TYR A 119 0.79 5.95 18.26
N ALA A 120 0.54 4.64 18.42
CA ALA A 120 -0.77 4.13 18.76
C ALA A 120 -1.06 4.33 20.26
N ALA A 121 -2.24 4.85 20.58
CA ALA A 121 -2.63 5.11 21.97
C ALA A 121 -2.69 3.80 22.79
N GLY A 122 -2.16 3.85 24.02
CA GLY A 122 -2.19 2.71 24.96
C GLY A 122 -1.28 1.54 24.58
N VAL A 123 -0.37 1.74 23.62
CA VAL A 123 0.61 0.77 23.15
C VAL A 123 1.99 1.16 23.67
N ASN A 124 2.73 0.20 24.21
CA ASN A 124 4.16 0.29 24.37
C ASN A 124 4.79 -0.63 23.31
N ALA A 125 5.38 0.02 22.31
CA ALA A 125 5.88 -0.60 21.10
C ALA A 125 7.20 -1.36 21.31
N GLU A 126 8.02 -0.98 22.27
CA GLU A 126 9.40 -1.50 22.38
C GLU A 126 9.74 -1.83 23.84
N PRO A 127 9.04 -2.79 24.47
CA PRO A 127 9.25 -3.13 25.87
C PRO A 127 10.67 -3.64 26.15
N TYR A 128 11.34 -4.19 25.12
CA TYR A 128 12.72 -4.68 25.19
C TYR A 128 13.71 -3.84 24.37
N GLY A 129 13.31 -2.66 23.89
CA GLY A 129 14.12 -1.80 23.02
C GLY A 129 14.25 -2.33 21.59
N THR A 130 15.38 -2.03 20.94
CA THR A 130 15.65 -2.38 19.54
C THR A 130 16.13 -3.84 19.39
N ASP A 131 15.28 -4.79 19.77
CA ASP A 131 15.52 -6.21 19.49
C ASP A 131 15.11 -6.52 18.04
N THR A 132 16.04 -7.04 17.23
CA THR A 132 15.78 -7.39 15.84
C THR A 132 15.25 -8.81 15.67
N ARG A 133 15.26 -9.63 16.73
CA ARG A 133 14.83 -11.03 16.68
C ARG A 133 13.32 -11.20 16.55
N GLY A 134 12.56 -10.20 16.99
CA GLY A 134 11.11 -10.23 16.98
C GLY A 134 10.50 -8.85 17.07
N ASP A 135 9.19 -8.79 16.85
CA ASP A 135 8.37 -7.64 17.21
C ASP A 135 7.75 -7.94 18.57
N TYR A 136 7.99 -7.09 19.56
CA TYR A 136 7.39 -7.23 20.88
C TYR A 136 6.51 -6.03 21.13
N VAL A 137 5.22 -6.24 21.35
CA VAL A 137 4.28 -5.15 21.59
C VAL A 137 3.50 -5.47 22.85
N SER A 138 3.34 -4.47 23.71
CA SER A 138 2.44 -4.55 24.85
C SER A 138 1.35 -3.50 24.74
N ILE A 139 0.14 -3.89 25.14
CA ILE A 139 -1.04 -3.02 25.16
C ILE A 139 -1.51 -2.96 26.61
N ARG A 140 -1.71 -1.75 27.13
CA ARG A 140 -2.15 -1.53 28.53
C ARG A 140 -1.30 -2.31 29.57
N GLY A 141 0.01 -2.45 29.31
CA GLY A 141 0.97 -3.05 30.24
C GLY A 141 1.11 -4.57 30.19
N ALA A 142 0.40 -5.28 29.29
CA ALA A 142 0.62 -6.71 29.06
C ALA A 142 1.01 -6.98 27.60
N GLU A 143 1.89 -7.95 27.40
CA GLU A 143 2.26 -8.45 26.07
C GLU A 143 1.02 -9.00 25.36
N VAL A 144 0.94 -8.73 24.06
CA VAL A 144 -0.19 -9.15 23.24
C VAL A 144 0.25 -10.03 22.09
N GLY A 145 -0.64 -10.94 21.69
CA GLY A 145 -0.42 -11.78 20.53
C GLY A 145 -0.46 -10.97 19.23
N GLN A 146 0.36 -11.39 18.27
CA GLN A 146 0.34 -10.86 16.91
C GLN A 146 -0.46 -11.76 15.99
N PHE A 147 -1.22 -11.13 15.11
CA PHE A 147 -2.07 -11.75 14.13
C PHE A 147 -1.69 -11.24 12.75
N ARG A 148 -1.89 -12.08 11.74
CA ARG A 148 -1.73 -11.74 10.34
C ARG A 148 -2.99 -12.14 9.60
N ASP A 149 -3.66 -11.18 8.98
CA ASP A 149 -4.93 -11.38 8.28
C ASP A 149 -5.97 -12.12 9.14
N GLY A 150 -6.00 -11.83 10.43
CA GLY A 150 -6.90 -12.47 11.37
C GLY A 150 -6.37 -13.75 12.02
N LEU A 151 -5.31 -14.37 11.52
CA LEU A 151 -4.76 -15.62 12.04
C LEU A 151 -3.61 -15.37 13.02
N GLN A 152 -3.58 -16.12 14.11
CA GLN A 152 -2.52 -15.97 15.11
C GLN A 152 -1.18 -16.34 14.48
N THR A 153 -0.24 -15.41 14.52
CA THR A 153 1.15 -15.70 14.16
C THR A 153 1.75 -16.44 15.35
N ILE A 154 2.26 -17.65 15.13
CA ILE A 154 2.81 -18.49 16.20
C ILE A 154 4.19 -17.97 16.57
N PHE A 155 4.37 -16.70 16.93
CA PHE A 155 5.70 -16.22 17.30
C PHE A 155 6.13 -16.88 18.61
N SER A 156 6.96 -17.91 18.51
CA SER A 156 7.60 -18.55 19.67
C SER A 156 8.90 -17.82 19.92
N ALA A 157 9.07 -17.27 21.13
CA ALA A 157 10.30 -16.63 21.60
C ALA A 157 11.54 -17.53 21.48
N ASN A 158 11.33 -18.83 21.23
CA ASN A 158 12.37 -19.83 21.00
C ASN A 158 12.69 -19.95 19.50
N THR A 159 13.44 -18.97 19.00
CA THR A 159 14.50 -19.08 17.96
C THR A 159 14.21 -19.57 16.53
N THR A 160 12.97 -19.86 16.10
CA THR A 160 12.76 -20.49 14.78
C THR A 160 11.83 -19.72 13.82
N GLN A 161 11.47 -18.47 14.11
CA GLN A 161 10.54 -17.73 13.23
C GLN A 161 11.11 -16.42 12.72
N ALA A 162 11.02 -16.26 11.40
CA ALA A 162 11.38 -15.04 10.71
C ALA A 162 10.42 -13.92 11.14
N ARG A 163 11.01 -12.79 11.54
CA ARG A 163 10.26 -11.57 11.82
C ARG A 163 9.53 -11.14 10.54
N PRO A 164 8.20 -10.91 10.59
CA PRO A 164 7.45 -10.51 9.41
C PRO A 164 7.90 -9.12 8.92
N SER A 165 8.02 -8.97 7.60
CA SER A 165 8.37 -7.69 6.98
C SER A 165 7.15 -6.75 6.97
N LEU A 166 7.36 -5.50 7.39
CA LEU A 166 6.34 -4.44 7.31
C LEU A 166 5.98 -4.08 5.86
N TRP A 167 6.87 -4.28 4.89
CA TRP A 167 6.65 -3.90 3.49
C TRP A 167 5.45 -4.60 2.83
N GLY A 168 5.17 -5.84 3.25
CA GLY A 168 4.03 -6.61 2.77
C GLY A 168 2.70 -6.25 3.46
N ALA A 169 2.72 -5.37 4.46
CA ALA A 169 1.52 -4.93 5.15
C ALA A 169 0.84 -3.78 4.40
N GLU A 170 -0.47 -3.85 4.26
CA GLU A 170 -1.30 -2.74 3.82
C GLU A 170 -1.66 -1.81 4.98
N ARG A 171 -1.82 -2.39 6.18
CA ARG A 171 -2.09 -1.67 7.43
C ARG A 171 -1.79 -2.54 8.64
N VAL A 172 -1.63 -1.89 9.79
CA VAL A 172 -1.53 -2.53 11.11
C VAL A 172 -2.71 -2.07 11.95
N GLU A 173 -3.47 -3.02 12.49
CA GLU A 173 -4.64 -2.79 13.32
C GLU A 173 -4.30 -3.15 14.78
N VAL A 174 -4.56 -2.24 15.69
CA VAL A 174 -4.37 -2.43 17.13
C VAL A 174 -5.74 -2.47 17.80
N LEU A 175 -6.09 -3.63 18.34
CA LEU A 175 -7.31 -3.81 19.14
C LEU A 175 -6.94 -3.72 20.61
N ARG A 176 -7.64 -2.84 21.33
CA ARG A 176 -7.46 -2.67 22.77
C ARG A 176 -8.65 -3.28 23.52
N GLY A 177 -8.34 -4.18 24.44
CA GLY A 177 -9.30 -4.90 25.26
C GLY A 177 -9.54 -6.34 24.79
N PRO A 178 -10.46 -7.07 25.45
CA PRO A 178 -10.67 -8.47 25.17
C PRO A 178 -11.28 -8.71 23.77
N SER A 179 -10.61 -9.52 22.96
CA SER A 179 -11.07 -9.86 21.58
C SER A 179 -11.18 -11.38 21.36
N SER A 180 -11.25 -12.16 22.45
CA SER A 180 -11.25 -13.63 22.40
C SER A 180 -12.44 -14.24 21.65
N LEU A 181 -13.57 -13.53 21.56
CA LEU A 181 -14.73 -13.99 20.81
C LEU A 181 -14.43 -14.13 19.31
N ALA A 182 -13.70 -13.17 18.73
CA ALA A 182 -13.36 -13.18 17.32
C ALA A 182 -12.07 -13.96 17.04
N TYR A 183 -11.08 -13.92 17.93
CA TYR A 183 -9.74 -14.45 17.68
C TYR A 183 -9.36 -15.71 18.45
N GLY A 184 -10.22 -16.20 19.34
CA GLY A 184 -9.90 -17.34 20.19
C GLY A 184 -8.92 -16.97 21.31
N GLN A 185 -7.81 -17.72 21.43
CA GLN A 185 -6.81 -17.46 22.46
C GLN A 185 -6.04 -16.18 22.15
N THR A 186 -6.31 -15.13 22.94
CA THR A 186 -5.60 -13.85 22.84
C THR A 186 -5.49 -13.20 24.22
N SER A 187 -4.61 -12.21 24.34
CA SER A 187 -4.42 -11.48 25.59
C SER A 187 -5.68 -10.69 25.95
N ALA A 188 -5.97 -10.58 27.25
CA ALA A 188 -7.10 -9.80 27.74
C ALA A 188 -6.94 -8.29 27.48
N THR A 189 -5.70 -7.82 27.27
CA THR A 189 -5.43 -6.40 27.01
C THR A 189 -5.59 -6.00 25.55
N GLY A 190 -5.60 -6.94 24.62
CA GLY A 190 -5.71 -6.65 23.19
C GLY A 190 -4.91 -7.60 22.30
N LEU A 191 -4.79 -7.19 21.04
CA LEU A 191 -3.94 -7.82 20.03
C LEU A 191 -3.51 -6.82 18.97
N VAL A 192 -2.48 -7.19 18.21
CA VAL A 192 -2.05 -6.49 17.00
C VAL A 192 -2.32 -7.38 15.80
N ASN A 193 -2.99 -6.87 14.78
CA ASN A 193 -3.30 -7.58 13.54
C ASN A 193 -2.62 -6.86 12.36
N VAL A 194 -1.77 -7.58 11.63
CA VAL A 194 -1.13 -7.09 10.41
C VAL A 194 -1.98 -7.55 9.24
N VAL A 195 -2.49 -6.60 8.46
CA VAL A 195 -3.25 -6.91 7.25
C VAL A 195 -2.32 -6.81 6.06
N THR A 196 -2.21 -7.88 5.28
CA THR A 196 -1.31 -7.95 4.12
C THR A 196 -1.91 -7.30 2.89
N LYS A 197 -1.02 -6.82 2.01
CA LYS A 197 -1.40 -6.32 0.68
C LYS A 197 -2.09 -7.41 -0.12
N LYS A 198 -3.16 -7.04 -0.81
CA LYS A 198 -3.93 -7.94 -1.68
C LYS A 198 -3.62 -7.70 -3.15
N PRO A 199 -3.69 -8.73 -4.01
CA PRO A 199 -3.58 -8.56 -5.45
C PRO A 199 -4.65 -7.59 -5.98
N GLN A 200 -4.26 -6.70 -6.89
CA GLN A 200 -5.15 -5.79 -7.60
C GLN A 200 -5.31 -6.25 -9.05
N THR A 201 -6.46 -5.94 -9.65
CA THR A 201 -6.75 -6.23 -11.06
C THR A 201 -6.01 -5.27 -11.99
N GLU A 202 -5.81 -4.03 -11.57
CA GLU A 202 -5.03 -3.02 -12.28
C GLU A 202 -3.53 -3.32 -12.17
N ARG A 203 -2.82 -3.17 -13.28
CA ARG A 203 -1.36 -3.33 -13.28
C ARG A 203 -0.70 -2.15 -12.58
N LYS A 204 -0.01 -2.42 -11.48
CA LYS A 204 0.77 -1.45 -10.72
C LYS A 204 2.09 -2.07 -10.27
N GLY A 205 3.10 -1.22 -10.12
CA GLY A 205 4.42 -1.65 -9.66
C GLY A 205 5.09 -0.54 -8.86
N GLU A 206 5.77 -0.94 -7.80
CA GLU A 206 6.54 -0.07 -6.92
C GLU A 206 7.94 -0.64 -6.72
N VAL A 207 8.94 0.23 -6.85
CA VAL A 207 10.33 -0.07 -6.50
C VAL A 207 10.79 0.96 -5.48
N GLN A 208 11.38 0.47 -4.39
CA GLN A 208 11.96 1.30 -3.34
C GLN A 208 13.43 0.94 -3.14
N PHE A 209 14.27 1.98 -3.07
CA PHE A 209 15.64 1.88 -2.60
C PHE A 209 15.79 2.69 -1.31
N GLU A 210 16.35 2.07 -0.27
CA GLU A 210 16.63 2.71 1.01
C GLU A 210 18.11 2.56 1.37
N LEU A 211 18.72 3.69 1.72
CA LEU A 211 20.07 3.78 2.25
C LEU A 211 20.00 4.38 3.66
N GLY A 212 20.82 3.91 4.59
CA GLY A 212 20.81 4.44 5.95
C GLY A 212 22.08 4.18 6.75
N SER A 213 22.06 4.64 8.01
CA SER A 213 23.13 4.42 8.97
C SER A 213 23.48 2.95 9.15
N TYR A 214 24.72 2.68 9.57
CA TYR A 214 25.27 1.34 9.75
C TYR A 214 25.36 0.53 8.44
N ASP A 215 25.70 1.22 7.35
CA ASP A 215 25.85 0.63 6.01
C ASP A 215 24.60 -0.15 5.57
N ARG A 216 23.41 0.38 5.89
CA ARG A 216 22.15 -0.26 5.54
C ARG A 216 21.78 0.06 4.11
N HIS A 217 21.54 -1.01 3.34
CA HIS A 217 21.02 -0.97 1.97
C HIS A 217 19.82 -1.90 1.88
N GLN A 218 18.69 -1.41 1.38
CA GLN A 218 17.49 -2.22 1.15
C GLN A 218 16.90 -1.91 -0.22
N THR A 219 16.44 -2.96 -0.90
CA THR A 219 15.67 -2.85 -2.14
C THR A 219 14.37 -3.62 -1.95
N SER A 220 13.25 -2.95 -2.23
CA SER A 220 11.92 -3.54 -2.14
C SER A 220 11.24 -3.45 -3.52
N LEU A 221 10.53 -4.50 -3.90
CA LEU A 221 9.79 -4.61 -5.15
C LEU A 221 8.37 -5.10 -4.83
N ASP A 222 7.38 -4.43 -5.39
CA ASP A 222 5.97 -4.82 -5.32
C ASP A 222 5.38 -4.73 -6.74
N LEU A 223 4.73 -5.80 -7.20
CA LEU A 223 4.15 -5.90 -8.54
C LEU A 223 2.79 -6.55 -8.41
N THR A 224 1.78 -5.93 -9.02
CA THR A 224 0.41 -6.43 -9.01
C THR A 224 -0.28 -6.19 -10.35
N GLY A 225 -1.34 -6.95 -10.61
CA GLY A 225 -2.11 -6.86 -11.84
C GLY A 225 -2.90 -8.14 -12.15
N GLY A 226 -3.92 -8.00 -12.99
CA GLY A 226 -4.65 -9.14 -13.55
C GLY A 226 -3.76 -10.01 -14.46
N ILE A 227 -4.07 -11.30 -14.45
CA ILE A 227 -3.48 -12.31 -15.36
C ILE A 227 -4.07 -12.22 -16.76
#